data_AF-A0A645AXY0-F1
#
_entry.id   AF-A0A645AXY0-F1
#
_cell.length_a   1.000
_cell.length_b   1.000
_cell.length_c   1.000
_cell.angle_alpha   90.00
_cell.angle_beta   90.00
_cell.angle_gamma   90.00
#
_symmetry.space_group_name_H-M   'P 1'
#
loop_
_entity.id
_entity.type
_entity.pdbx_description
1 polymer ?
#
loop_
_entity_poly.entity_id
_entity_poly.type
_entity_poly.pdbx_seq_one_letter_code
_entity_poly.pdbx_strand_id
1 'polypeptide(L)'
;MLEAATPEWFIDSCKKIKYMFPRAHAAAYVMMAFRIAYFKVHYPAAFYATYFSVRSDTFDAITCQGGLKKVTAQLKELLRKKPHELNVKQKELITILEVVMEMNLRGIVLLPVDVYKSDAARFKIEGNALRPAINALSGVGTVAAENIVAARSDGPFLSNEDFQRRAKVSSAVIATLRDAGAIEALPETDQLSMF
;
A
#
# COMPACT_ATOMS: atom_id res chain seq x y z
N MET A 1 -14.01 48.30 8.03
CA MET A 1 -15.07 47.31 7.69
C MET A 1 -16.45 47.86 8.04
N LEU A 2 -16.71 48.27 9.28
CA LEU A 2 -18.00 48.89 9.64
C LEU A 2 -18.26 50.20 8.88
N GLU A 3 -17.24 51.05 8.73
CA GLU A 3 -17.33 52.29 7.91
C GLU A 3 -17.55 52.04 6.42
N ALA A 4 -17.28 50.82 5.94
CA ALA A 4 -17.49 50.42 4.54
C ALA A 4 -18.79 49.64 4.33
N ALA A 5 -19.76 49.79 5.25
CA ALA A 5 -21.05 49.06 5.25
C ALA A 5 -20.91 47.54 5.12
N THR A 6 -19.81 46.96 5.62
CA THR A 6 -19.61 45.50 5.59
C THR A 6 -20.59 44.83 6.56
N PRO A 7 -21.34 43.80 6.13
CA PRO A 7 -22.29 43.11 7.00
C PRO A 7 -21.66 42.54 8.27
N GLU A 8 -22.37 42.64 9.40
CA GLU A 8 -21.87 42.21 10.71
C GLU A 8 -21.51 40.72 10.75
N TRP A 9 -22.29 39.87 10.08
CA TRP A 9 -22.00 38.44 9.97
C TRP A 9 -20.65 38.14 9.29
N PHE A 10 -20.22 38.99 8.33
CA PHE A 10 -18.94 38.81 7.63
C PHE A 10 -17.77 39.16 8.55
N ILE A 11 -17.93 40.23 9.32
CA ILE A 11 -16.96 40.63 10.35
C ILE A 11 -16.82 39.53 11.41
N ASP A 12 -17.94 38.98 11.87
CA ASP A 12 -17.95 37.88 12.84
C ASP A 12 -17.42 36.57 12.26
N SER A 13 -17.63 36.32 10.97
CA SER A 13 -16.99 35.20 10.27
C SER A 13 -15.47 35.36 10.27
N CYS A 14 -14.96 36.54 9.94
CA CYS A 14 -13.51 36.82 9.93
C CYS A 14 -12.86 36.57 11.30
N LYS A 15 -13.54 36.94 12.41
CA LYS A 15 -13.05 36.68 13.78
C LYS A 15 -12.93 35.20 14.13
N LYS A 16 -13.67 34.31 13.44
CA LYS A 16 -13.67 32.86 13.70
C LYS A 16 -12.55 32.11 12.97
N ILE A 17 -12.01 32.68 11.90
CA ILE A 17 -10.99 32.03 11.06
C ILE A 17 -9.69 31.84 11.86
N LYS A 18 -9.30 30.58 12.10
CA LYS A 18 -8.01 30.24 12.73
C LYS A 18 -6.89 30.02 11.72
N TYR A 19 -7.24 29.58 10.52
CA TYR A 19 -6.32 29.30 9.42
C TYR A 19 -7.07 29.42 8.09
N MET A 20 -6.44 29.99 7.07
CA MET A 20 -7.04 30.18 5.74
C MET A 20 -6.00 30.03 4.64
N PHE A 21 -6.34 29.27 3.60
CA PHE A 21 -5.45 29.04 2.47
C PHE A 21 -5.48 30.22 1.48
N PRO A 22 -4.31 30.65 0.96
CA PRO A 22 -4.26 31.51 -0.20
C PRO A 22 -4.90 30.83 -1.42
N ARG A 23 -5.57 31.60 -2.28
CA ARG A 23 -6.22 31.08 -3.50
C ARG A 23 -5.27 30.27 -4.39
N ALA A 24 -4.02 30.71 -4.53
CA ALA A 24 -3.02 30.01 -5.33
C ALA A 24 -2.71 28.61 -4.80
N HIS A 25 -2.63 28.45 -3.46
CA HIS A 25 -2.42 27.15 -2.83
C HIS A 25 -3.60 26.21 -3.08
N ALA A 26 -4.83 26.70 -2.88
CA ALA A 26 -6.04 25.93 -3.16
C ALA A 26 -6.12 25.50 -4.65
N ALA A 27 -5.82 26.41 -5.58
CA ALA A 27 -5.82 26.10 -7.01
C ALA A 27 -4.81 25.02 -7.39
N ALA A 28 -3.60 25.06 -6.83
CA ALA A 28 -2.57 24.06 -7.09
C ALA A 28 -2.99 22.66 -6.59
N TYR A 29 -3.51 22.56 -5.37
CA TYR A 29 -3.97 21.29 -4.80
C TYR A 29 -5.16 20.71 -5.57
N VAL A 30 -6.14 21.54 -5.93
CA VAL A 30 -7.30 21.10 -6.72
C VAL A 30 -6.87 20.63 -8.10
N MET A 31 -5.92 21.31 -8.74
CA MET A 31 -5.36 20.87 -10.02
C MET A 31 -4.71 19.48 -9.92
N MET A 32 -3.95 19.23 -8.86
CA MET A 32 -3.33 17.91 -8.62
C MET A 32 -4.40 16.84 -8.37
N ALA A 33 -5.38 17.14 -7.52
CA ALA A 33 -6.48 16.25 -7.22
C ALA A 33 -7.27 15.88 -8.48
N PHE A 34 -7.53 16.85 -9.37
CA PHE A 34 -8.24 16.59 -10.63
C PHE A 34 -7.44 15.70 -11.57
N ARG A 35 -6.13 15.92 -11.69
CA ARG A 35 -5.23 15.05 -12.47
C ARG A 35 -5.24 13.62 -11.93
N ILE A 36 -5.17 13.44 -10.61
CA ILE A 36 -5.23 12.12 -9.97
C ILE A 36 -6.62 11.48 -10.18
N ALA A 37 -7.70 12.26 -10.04
CA ALA A 37 -9.07 11.79 -10.21
C ALA A 37 -9.33 11.27 -11.63
N TYR A 38 -8.74 11.90 -12.65
CA TYR A 38 -8.80 11.41 -14.03
C TYR A 38 -8.31 9.96 -14.15
N PHE A 39 -7.15 9.63 -13.56
CA PHE A 39 -6.67 8.24 -13.53
C PHE A 39 -7.56 7.34 -12.69
N LYS A 40 -8.08 7.82 -11.57
CA LYS A 40 -9.01 7.03 -10.73
C LYS A 40 -10.28 6.64 -11.50
N VAL A 41 -10.75 7.47 -12.43
CA VAL A 41 -11.95 7.20 -13.23
C VAL A 41 -11.63 6.39 -14.48
N HIS A 42 -10.63 6.80 -15.26
CA HIS A 42 -10.38 6.25 -16.60
C HIS A 42 -9.32 5.15 -16.65
N TYR A 43 -8.41 5.11 -15.66
CA TYR A 43 -7.33 4.12 -15.56
C TYR A 43 -7.23 3.54 -14.13
N PRO A 44 -8.31 2.94 -13.61
CA PRO A 44 -8.43 2.59 -12.19
C PRO A 44 -7.30 1.67 -11.71
N ALA A 45 -6.90 0.66 -12.51
CA ALA A 45 -5.78 -0.23 -12.15
C ALA A 45 -4.46 0.53 -11.96
N ALA A 46 -4.15 1.51 -12.82
CA ALA A 46 -2.95 2.35 -12.69
C ALA A 46 -3.03 3.28 -11.48
N PHE A 47 -4.21 3.83 -11.19
CA PHE A 47 -4.45 4.63 -9.98
C PHE A 47 -4.16 3.79 -8.73
N TYR A 48 -4.78 2.61 -8.60
CA TYR A 48 -4.61 1.75 -7.42
C TYR A 48 -3.17 1.24 -7.28
N ALA A 49 -2.55 0.79 -8.38
CA ALA A 49 -1.16 0.35 -8.37
C ALA A 49 -0.23 1.46 -7.84
N THR A 50 -0.40 2.69 -8.34
CA THR A 50 0.41 3.83 -7.89
C THR A 50 0.10 4.20 -6.44
N TYR A 51 -1.19 4.24 -6.08
CA TYR A 51 -1.64 4.58 -4.73
C TYR A 51 -1.03 3.65 -3.67
N PHE A 52 -1.02 2.34 -3.92
CA PHE A 52 -0.45 1.35 -3.00
C PHE A 52 1.06 1.31 -3.05
N SER A 53 1.69 1.56 -4.20
CA SER A 53 3.17 1.61 -4.29
C SER A 53 3.76 2.76 -3.47
N VAL A 54 3.09 3.92 -3.45
CA VAL A 54 3.56 5.10 -2.68
C VAL A 54 3.25 4.96 -1.18
N ARG A 55 2.33 4.07 -0.81
CA ARG A 55 1.92 3.82 0.58
C ARG A 55 2.22 2.38 1.03
N SER A 56 3.26 1.76 0.49
CA SER A 56 3.64 0.37 0.79
C SER A 56 3.93 0.16 2.27
N ASP A 57 4.45 1.19 2.96
CA ASP A 57 4.89 1.09 4.35
C ASP A 57 3.75 0.85 5.35
N THR A 58 2.54 1.30 5.03
CA THR A 58 1.33 1.08 5.85
C THR A 58 0.43 0.00 5.25
N PHE A 59 0.73 -0.46 4.04
CA PHE A 59 -0.01 -1.52 3.39
C PHE A 59 0.51 -2.87 3.85
N ASP A 60 -0.39 -3.76 4.28
CA ASP A 60 -0.05 -5.14 4.57
C ASP A 60 -0.79 -6.07 3.61
N ALA A 61 -0.04 -6.72 2.70
CA ALA A 61 -0.62 -7.61 1.70
C ALA A 61 -1.34 -8.80 2.33
N ILE A 62 -0.86 -9.34 3.46
CA ILE A 62 -1.49 -10.48 4.15
C ILE A 62 -2.89 -10.08 4.68
N THR A 63 -2.98 -8.88 5.28
CA THR A 63 -4.25 -8.33 5.76
C THR A 63 -5.20 -8.01 4.61
N CYS A 64 -4.69 -7.42 3.52
CA CYS A 64 -5.50 -7.01 2.37
C CYS A 64 -5.89 -8.17 1.44
N GLN A 65 -5.26 -9.34 1.57
CA GLN A 65 -5.63 -10.58 0.88
C GLN A 65 -6.90 -11.21 1.50
N GLY A 66 -7.72 -11.84 0.65
CA GLY A 66 -8.95 -12.54 1.04
C GLY A 66 -10.25 -11.91 0.51
N GLY A 67 -10.14 -10.92 -0.38
CA GLY A 67 -11.25 -10.35 -1.14
C GLY A 67 -12.22 -9.51 -0.30
N LEU A 68 -13.33 -9.14 -0.93
CA LEU A 68 -14.27 -8.13 -0.42
C LEU A 68 -14.83 -8.48 0.97
N LYS A 69 -15.13 -9.76 1.24
CA LYS A 69 -15.75 -10.18 2.51
C LYS A 69 -14.83 -9.94 3.71
N LYS A 70 -13.56 -10.34 3.62
CA LYS A 70 -12.59 -10.22 4.71
C LYS A 70 -12.24 -8.76 4.98
N VAL A 71 -11.98 -8.00 3.91
CA VAL A 71 -11.70 -6.55 4.00
C VAL A 71 -12.87 -5.80 4.65
N THR A 72 -14.11 -6.09 4.24
CA THR A 72 -15.30 -5.45 4.81
C THR A 72 -15.50 -5.80 6.29
N ALA A 73 -15.22 -7.05 6.67
CA ALA A 73 -15.33 -7.49 8.06
C ALA A 73 -14.32 -6.76 8.97
N GLN A 74 -13.05 -6.69 8.54
CA GLN A 74 -12.00 -5.97 9.26
C GLN A 74 -12.29 -4.46 9.35
N LEU A 75 -12.73 -3.86 8.25
CA LEU A 75 -13.12 -2.45 8.23
C LEU A 75 -14.27 -2.18 9.21
N LYS A 76 -15.30 -3.04 9.23
CA LYS A 76 -16.41 -2.92 10.20
C LYS A 76 -15.93 -3.05 11.65
N GLU A 77 -14.99 -3.94 11.93
CA GLU A 77 -14.44 -4.11 13.27
C GLU A 77 -13.67 -2.86 13.73
N LEU A 78 -12.85 -2.30 12.85
CA LEU A 78 -12.09 -1.07 13.13
C LEU A 78 -13.00 0.15 13.30
N LEU A 79 -14.05 0.27 12.49
CA LEU A 79 -15.02 1.37 12.55
C LEU A 79 -15.97 1.29 13.76
N ARG A 80 -16.07 0.14 14.45
CA ARG A 80 -16.81 0.04 15.71
C ARG A 80 -16.14 0.77 16.87
N LYS A 81 -14.82 0.96 16.80
CA LYS A 81 -14.04 1.67 17.83
C LYS A 81 -14.27 3.17 17.70
N LYS A 82 -14.23 3.89 18.83
CA LYS A 82 -14.41 5.35 18.80
C LYS A 82 -13.16 6.03 18.22
N PRO A 83 -13.29 7.21 17.57
CA PRO A 83 -12.15 7.90 16.93
C PRO A 83 -10.95 8.22 17.83
N HIS A 84 -11.17 8.32 19.15
CA HIS A 84 -10.12 8.57 20.14
C HIS A 84 -9.39 7.30 20.60
N GLU A 85 -9.94 6.12 20.35
CA GLU A 85 -9.33 4.82 20.69
C GLU A 85 -8.40 4.32 19.57
N LEU A 86 -8.47 4.94 18.39
CA LEU A 86 -7.70 4.54 17.21
C LEU A 86 -6.32 5.22 17.21
N ASN A 87 -5.28 4.39 17.13
CA ASN A 87 -3.91 4.85 16.93
C ASN A 87 -3.70 5.32 15.47
N VAL A 88 -2.66 6.10 15.21
CA VAL A 88 -2.29 6.65 13.89
C VAL A 88 -2.22 5.55 12.82
N LYS A 89 -1.52 4.44 13.12
CA LYS A 89 -1.43 3.28 12.21
C LYS A 89 -2.79 2.66 11.89
N GLN A 90 -3.72 2.64 12.83
CA GLN A 90 -5.06 2.08 12.60
C GLN A 90 -5.90 3.00 11.70
N LYS A 91 -5.76 4.33 11.85
CA LYS A 91 -6.44 5.31 10.99
C LYS A 91 -5.94 5.22 9.54
N GLU A 92 -4.63 5.07 9.37
CA GLU A 92 -4.04 4.87 8.05
C GLU A 92 -4.46 3.52 7.44
N LEU A 93 -4.48 2.45 8.24
CA LEU A 93 -4.96 1.15 7.80
C LEU A 93 -6.44 1.19 7.35
N ILE A 94 -7.31 1.87 8.10
CA ILE A 94 -8.72 2.10 7.70
C ILE A 94 -8.77 2.75 6.31
N THR A 95 -7.99 3.80 6.10
CA THR A 95 -7.94 4.51 4.81
C THR A 95 -7.49 3.60 3.67
N ILE A 96 -6.51 2.73 3.92
CA ILE A 96 -6.05 1.75 2.93
C ILE A 96 -7.13 0.70 2.65
N LEU A 97 -7.77 0.16 3.68
CA LEU A 97 -8.82 -0.85 3.55
C LEU A 97 -10.03 -0.32 2.78
N GLU A 98 -10.40 0.96 2.96
CA GLU A 98 -11.45 1.61 2.17
C GLU A 98 -11.11 1.64 0.68
N VAL A 99 -9.86 1.96 0.33
CA VAL A 99 -9.40 1.99 -1.06
C VAL A 99 -9.29 0.58 -1.65
N VAL A 100 -8.85 -0.41 -0.86
CA VAL A 100 -8.84 -1.83 -1.26
C VAL A 100 -10.27 -2.34 -1.47
N MET A 101 -11.21 -1.96 -0.60
CA MET A 101 -12.63 -2.29 -0.75
C MET A 101 -13.20 -1.68 -2.04
N GLU A 102 -12.92 -0.41 -2.32
CA GLU A 102 -13.32 0.26 -3.56
C GLU A 102 -12.74 -0.46 -4.79
N MET A 103 -11.45 -0.80 -4.76
CA MET A 103 -10.79 -1.53 -5.84
C MET A 103 -11.48 -2.88 -6.12
N ASN A 104 -11.75 -3.66 -5.06
CA ASN A 104 -12.45 -4.94 -5.17
C ASN A 104 -13.88 -4.77 -5.73
N LEU A 105 -14.61 -3.73 -5.31
CA LEU A 105 -15.95 -3.42 -5.82
C LEU A 105 -15.94 -3.01 -7.30
N ARG A 106 -14.83 -2.45 -7.79
CA ARG A 106 -14.61 -2.17 -9.21
C ARG A 106 -14.13 -3.39 -10.01
N GLY A 107 -14.07 -4.56 -9.38
CA GLY A 107 -13.69 -5.82 -10.03
C GLY A 107 -12.19 -6.02 -10.20
N ILE A 108 -11.35 -5.17 -9.59
CA ILE A 108 -9.89 -5.33 -9.63
C ILE A 108 -9.46 -6.15 -8.42
N VAL A 109 -8.78 -7.27 -8.67
CA VAL A 109 -8.43 -8.24 -7.62
C VAL A 109 -6.97 -8.08 -7.20
N LEU A 110 -6.69 -8.29 -5.92
CA LEU A 110 -5.32 -8.35 -5.42
C LEU A 110 -4.78 -9.78 -5.49
N LEU A 111 -3.67 -9.98 -6.20
CA LEU A 111 -2.96 -11.27 -6.28
C LEU A 111 -2.06 -11.46 -5.04
N PRO A 112 -1.67 -12.71 -4.73
CA PRO A 112 -0.63 -12.95 -3.74
C PRO A 112 0.71 -12.34 -4.20
N VAL A 113 1.55 -12.02 -3.22
CA VAL A 113 2.95 -11.65 -3.50
C VAL A 113 3.64 -12.89 -4.07
N ASP A 114 4.52 -12.70 -5.05
CA ASP A 114 5.27 -13.78 -5.69
C ASP A 114 6.70 -13.29 -5.90
N VAL A 115 7.67 -13.97 -5.30
CA VAL A 115 9.08 -13.55 -5.35
C VAL A 115 9.63 -13.46 -6.78
N TYR A 116 9.10 -14.24 -7.72
CA TYR A 116 9.55 -14.26 -9.10
C TYR A 116 8.82 -13.24 -10.00
N LYS A 117 7.58 -12.85 -9.64
CA LYS A 117 6.76 -11.93 -10.47
C LYS A 117 6.63 -10.52 -9.90
N SER A 118 6.58 -10.39 -8.58
CA SER A 118 6.44 -9.12 -7.87
C SER A 118 7.67 -8.23 -8.07
N ASP A 119 7.46 -6.92 -8.03
CA ASP A 119 8.55 -5.95 -7.99
C ASP A 119 9.03 -5.73 -6.55
N ALA A 120 10.14 -5.03 -6.36
CA ALA A 120 10.66 -4.71 -5.03
C ALA A 120 9.72 -3.75 -4.29
N ALA A 121 9.32 -2.66 -4.97
CA ALA A 121 8.55 -1.56 -4.36
C ALA A 121 7.29 -1.14 -5.14
N ARG A 122 7.11 -1.66 -6.36
CA ARG A 122 6.01 -1.25 -7.25
C ARG A 122 4.94 -2.33 -7.39
N PHE A 123 3.68 -1.95 -7.24
CA PHE A 123 2.56 -2.82 -7.57
C PHE A 123 2.48 -2.96 -9.09
N LYS A 124 2.44 -4.20 -9.58
CA LYS A 124 2.35 -4.49 -11.01
C LYS A 124 0.92 -4.76 -11.41
N ILE A 125 0.55 -4.31 -12.60
CA ILE A 125 -0.77 -4.57 -13.18
C ILE A 125 -0.67 -5.84 -14.01
N GLU A 126 -1.48 -6.84 -13.67
CA GLU A 126 -1.59 -8.12 -14.38
C GLU A 126 -3.04 -8.31 -14.85
N GLY A 127 -3.34 -7.86 -16.07
CA GLY A 127 -4.70 -7.89 -16.61
C GLY A 127 -5.66 -7.04 -15.75
N ASN A 128 -6.65 -7.69 -15.12
CA ASN A 128 -7.60 -7.05 -14.22
C ASN A 128 -7.25 -7.23 -12.74
N ALA A 129 -5.99 -7.53 -12.44
CA ALA A 129 -5.51 -7.75 -11.09
C ALA A 129 -4.25 -6.94 -10.80
N LEU A 130 -3.99 -6.70 -9.52
CA LEU A 130 -2.77 -6.06 -9.05
C LEU A 130 -1.93 -7.07 -8.27
N ARG A 131 -0.66 -7.15 -8.61
CA ARG A 131 0.33 -7.90 -7.84
C ARG A 131 1.04 -6.94 -6.87
N PRO A 132 0.96 -7.17 -5.56
CA PRO A 132 1.68 -6.38 -4.59
C PRO A 132 3.19 -6.50 -4.74
N ALA A 133 3.88 -5.42 -4.37
CA ALA A 133 5.33 -5.40 -4.24
C ALA A 133 5.78 -6.25 -3.05
N ILE A 134 7.05 -6.68 -3.07
CA ILE A 134 7.63 -7.48 -1.98
C ILE A 134 7.71 -6.66 -0.68
N ASN A 135 8.00 -5.36 -0.76
CA ASN A 135 8.03 -4.46 0.40
C ASN A 135 6.65 -4.15 1.01
N ALA A 136 5.56 -4.58 0.37
CA ALA A 136 4.19 -4.42 0.87
C ALA A 136 3.82 -5.50 1.91
N LEU A 137 4.78 -6.36 2.28
CA LEU A 137 4.66 -7.32 3.35
C LEU A 137 5.23 -6.73 4.64
N SER A 138 4.43 -6.81 5.70
CA SER A 138 4.84 -6.35 7.02
C SER A 138 6.11 -7.09 7.49
N GLY A 139 7.21 -6.35 7.65
CA GLY A 139 8.51 -6.91 8.04
C GLY A 139 9.53 -7.03 6.90
N VAL A 140 9.12 -6.79 5.66
CA VAL A 140 10.03 -6.76 4.50
C VAL A 140 10.32 -5.31 4.11
N GLY A 141 11.50 -4.81 4.47
CA GLY A 141 11.92 -3.46 4.10
C GLY A 141 12.27 -3.33 2.61
N THR A 142 12.31 -2.11 2.11
CA THR A 142 12.65 -1.80 0.70
C THR A 142 14.00 -2.38 0.27
N VAL A 143 15.01 -2.29 1.13
CA VAL A 143 16.35 -2.84 0.85
C VAL A 143 16.33 -4.37 0.72
N ALA A 144 15.58 -5.05 1.60
CA ALA A 144 15.44 -6.50 1.52
C ALA A 144 14.70 -6.89 0.23
N ALA A 145 13.65 -6.16 -0.13
CA ALA A 145 12.91 -6.38 -1.37
C ALA A 145 13.77 -6.17 -2.62
N GLU A 146 14.59 -5.12 -2.66
CA GLU A 146 15.55 -4.84 -3.74
C GLU A 146 16.59 -5.95 -3.87
N ASN A 147 17.15 -6.40 -2.75
CA ASN A 147 18.12 -7.49 -2.74
C ASN A 147 17.52 -8.81 -3.24
N ILE A 148 16.26 -9.11 -2.89
CA ILE A 148 15.55 -10.30 -3.40
C ILE A 148 15.40 -10.21 -4.92
N VAL A 149 15.02 -9.04 -5.45
CA VAL A 149 14.86 -8.81 -6.90
C VAL A 149 16.19 -8.83 -7.64
N ALA A 150 17.27 -8.34 -7.01
CA ALA A 150 18.62 -8.46 -7.57
C ALA A 150 19.06 -9.92 -7.60
N ALA A 151 18.96 -10.62 -6.46
CA ALA A 151 19.41 -11.99 -6.31
C ALA A 151 18.70 -12.97 -7.25
N ARG A 152 17.40 -12.81 -7.52
CA ARG A 152 16.67 -13.68 -8.48
C ARG A 152 17.16 -13.56 -9.92
N SER A 153 17.91 -12.50 -10.26
CA SER A 153 18.49 -12.35 -11.60
C SER A 153 19.59 -13.38 -11.86
N ASP A 154 20.24 -13.88 -10.81
CA ASP A 154 21.29 -14.89 -10.90
C ASP A 154 20.74 -16.33 -11.02
N GLY A 155 19.41 -16.48 -11.20
CA GLY A 155 18.72 -17.77 -11.35
C GLY A 155 17.74 -18.08 -10.21
N PRO A 156 16.95 -19.16 -10.33
CA PRO A 156 16.00 -19.57 -9.30
C PRO A 156 16.71 -19.89 -7.97
N PHE A 157 15.97 -19.76 -6.87
CA PHE A 157 16.47 -20.10 -5.55
C PHE A 157 16.30 -21.60 -5.29
N LEU A 158 17.36 -22.26 -4.84
CA LEU A 158 17.41 -23.71 -4.66
C LEU A 158 17.05 -24.14 -3.24
N SER A 159 17.45 -23.36 -2.24
CA SER A 159 17.22 -23.63 -0.82
C SER A 159 16.94 -22.35 -0.02
N ASN A 160 16.45 -22.51 1.21
CA ASN A 160 16.30 -21.38 2.14
C ASN A 160 17.65 -20.74 2.49
N GLU A 161 18.73 -21.53 2.57
CA GLU A 161 20.09 -21.02 2.78
C GLU A 161 20.59 -20.22 1.57
N ASP A 162 20.36 -20.70 0.35
CA ASP A 162 20.70 -19.96 -0.86
C ASP A 162 19.95 -18.62 -0.93
N PHE A 163 18.67 -18.63 -0.53
CA PHE A 163 17.86 -17.42 -0.42
C PHE A 163 18.42 -16.43 0.61
N GLN A 164 18.74 -16.89 1.83
CA GLN A 164 19.34 -16.02 2.86
C GLN A 164 20.67 -15.43 2.40
N ARG A 165 21.54 -16.26 1.81
CA ARG A 165 22.88 -15.87 1.39
C ARG A 165 22.85 -14.87 0.24
N ARG A 166 22.09 -15.16 -0.83
CA ARG A 166 22.03 -14.31 -2.04
C ARG A 166 21.21 -13.05 -1.81
N ALA A 167 20.04 -13.15 -1.19
CA ALA A 167 19.18 -11.99 -0.95
C ALA A 167 19.56 -11.19 0.31
N LYS A 168 20.51 -11.67 1.12
CA LYS A 168 20.96 -11.02 2.38
C LYS A 168 19.79 -10.66 3.30
N VAL A 169 18.85 -11.58 3.43
CA VAL A 169 17.63 -11.40 4.23
C VAL A 169 17.67 -12.23 5.50
N SER A 170 17.01 -11.75 6.55
CA SER A 170 16.90 -12.48 7.82
C SER A 170 15.91 -13.64 7.73
N SER A 171 16.02 -14.60 8.65
CA SER A 171 15.06 -15.70 8.79
C SER A 171 13.63 -15.22 9.03
N ALA A 172 13.44 -14.06 9.68
CA ALA A 172 12.15 -13.43 9.88
C ALA A 172 11.49 -13.01 8.56
N VAL A 173 12.26 -12.44 7.62
CA VAL A 173 11.75 -12.06 6.29
C VAL A 173 11.28 -13.29 5.50
N ILE A 174 12.02 -14.41 5.61
CA ILE A 174 11.63 -15.67 4.98
C ILE A 174 10.35 -16.23 5.57
N ALA A 175 10.19 -16.16 6.90
CA ALA A 175 8.95 -16.56 7.56
C ALA A 175 7.77 -15.72 7.04
N THR A 176 7.91 -14.40 6.96
CA THR A 176 6.88 -13.51 6.40
C THR A 176 6.54 -13.85 4.94
N LEU A 177 7.55 -14.11 4.11
CA LEU A 177 7.35 -14.49 2.70
C LEU A 177 6.64 -15.84 2.58
N ARG A 178 6.93 -16.79 3.47
CA ARG A 178 6.27 -18.10 3.55
C ARG A 178 4.82 -17.96 4.00
N ASP A 179 4.57 -17.18 5.05
CA ASP A 179 3.22 -16.90 5.57
C ASP A 179 2.34 -16.21 4.51
N ALA A 180 2.94 -15.37 3.67
CA ALA A 180 2.28 -14.72 2.54
C ALA A 180 2.08 -15.63 1.31
N GLY A 181 2.62 -16.86 1.34
CA GLY A 181 2.60 -17.79 0.21
C GLY A 181 3.44 -17.34 -0.98
N ALA A 182 4.42 -16.45 -0.76
CA ALA A 182 5.23 -15.85 -1.83
C ALA A 182 6.40 -16.72 -2.30
N ILE A 183 6.74 -17.75 -1.52
CA ILE A 183 7.75 -18.76 -1.84
C ILE A 183 7.13 -20.13 -1.54
N GLU A 184 7.29 -21.09 -2.45
CA GLU A 184 6.96 -22.49 -2.20
C GLU A 184 7.88 -23.10 -1.13
N ALA A 185 7.53 -24.26 -0.59
CA ALA A 185 8.37 -24.95 0.38
C ALA A 185 9.69 -25.40 -0.27
N LEU A 186 10.72 -24.53 -0.18
CA LEU A 186 12.08 -24.85 -0.59
C LEU A 186 12.76 -25.75 0.47
N PRO A 187 13.65 -26.68 0.05
CA PRO A 187 14.50 -27.44 0.96
C PRO A 187 15.27 -26.53 1.92
N GLU A 188 15.53 -27.00 3.15
CA GLU A 188 16.28 -26.20 4.13
C GLU A 188 17.74 -26.00 3.74
N THR A 189 18.37 -27.01 3.13
CA THR A 189 19.79 -27.03 2.74
C THR A 189 19.96 -27.57 1.33
N ASP A 190 20.95 -27.05 0.61
CA ASP A 190 21.42 -27.65 -0.65
C ASP A 190 22.25 -28.89 -0.33
N GLN A 191 21.67 -30.09 -0.40
CA GLN A 191 22.42 -31.33 -0.10
C GLN A 191 23.48 -31.69 -1.16
N LEU A 192 23.59 -30.93 -2.26
CA LEU A 192 24.58 -31.12 -3.32
C LEU A 192 25.07 -29.75 -3.83
N SER A 193 26.29 -29.35 -3.44
CA SER A 193 27.01 -28.25 -4.07
C SER A 193 27.87 -28.79 -5.22
N MET A 194 27.49 -28.51 -6.47
CA MET A 194 28.37 -28.74 -7.62
C MET A 194 29.34 -27.55 -7.70
N PHE A 195 30.62 -27.82 -7.41
CA PHE A 195 31.73 -26.87 -7.56
C PHE A 195 32.08 -26.63 -9.03
#